data_AF-A0A8S3FLN3-F1
#
_entry.id   AF-A0A8S3FLN3-F1
#
_cell.length_a   1.000
_cell.length_b   1.000
_cell.length_c   1.000
_cell.angle_alpha   90.00
_cell.angle_beta   90.00
_cell.angle_gamma   90.00
#
_symmetry.space_group_name_H-M   'P 1'
#
loop_
_entity.id
_entity.type
_entity.pdbx_description
1 polymer ?
#
loop_
_entity_poly.entity_id
_entity_poly.type
_entity_poly.pdbx_seq_one_letter_code
_entity_poly.pdbx_strand_id
1 'polypeptide(L)'
;MGQTLSEPVTSKNSQKVENHLYSVGSSSMQGWRINMEDAHTHILTLPEDKSCLYCAVYDGHGGAKVAQHSSKYLHTRIATQPDFKQGNIEGAIRKGFLEFDKEMSVDEDIKEDLAGTTAICVLIKDQKLFCGNVGDSRAIASVNGNVEILSVDHKPNNDEERKRITAAGGWVEFNRVNGKESFKI
;
A
#
# COMPACT_ATOMS: atom_id res chain seq x y z
N MET A 1 -2.01 -21.40 -12.18
CA MET A 1 -2.82 -20.27 -12.70
C MET A 1 -4.06 -20.21 -11.84
N GLY A 2 -4.35 -19.05 -11.23
CA GLY A 2 -5.50 -18.90 -10.32
C GLY A 2 -6.83 -19.07 -11.06
N GLN A 3 -7.87 -19.42 -10.31
CA GLN A 3 -9.23 -19.50 -10.84
C GLN A 3 -9.67 -18.11 -11.33
N THR A 4 -10.26 -18.06 -12.52
CA THR A 4 -10.84 -16.86 -13.11
C THR A 4 -12.33 -17.08 -13.36
N LEU A 5 -13.09 -16.00 -13.35
CA LEU A 5 -14.50 -16.01 -13.75
C LEU A 5 -14.64 -16.28 -15.25
N SER A 6 -15.83 -16.72 -15.68
CA SER A 6 -16.18 -16.86 -17.11
C SER A 6 -16.38 -15.52 -17.81
N GLU A 7 -16.73 -14.49 -17.05
CA GLU A 7 -16.87 -13.10 -17.49
C GLU A 7 -16.39 -12.15 -16.39
N PRO A 8 -15.92 -10.93 -16.73
CA PRO A 8 -15.42 -10.00 -15.73
C PRO A 8 -16.58 -9.34 -14.99
N VAL A 9 -16.44 -9.17 -13.67
CA VAL A 9 -17.29 -8.27 -12.90
C VAL A 9 -16.88 -6.84 -13.22
N THR A 10 -17.73 -6.14 -14.00
CA THR A 10 -17.44 -4.79 -14.52
C THR A 10 -18.01 -3.65 -13.68
N SER A 11 -18.73 -3.96 -12.60
CA SER A 11 -19.24 -2.96 -11.66
C SER A 11 -18.10 -2.11 -11.09
N LYS A 12 -18.35 -0.82 -10.93
CA LYS A 12 -17.39 0.14 -10.39
C LYS A 12 -17.81 0.59 -9.01
N ASN A 13 -16.86 0.65 -8.10
CA ASN A 13 -16.99 1.44 -6.88
C ASN A 13 -16.15 2.70 -7.05
N SER A 14 -16.81 3.80 -7.40
CA SER A 14 -16.16 5.09 -7.63
C SER A 14 -16.48 6.06 -6.51
N GLN A 15 -15.46 6.80 -6.07
CA GLN A 15 -15.60 7.80 -5.02
C GLN A 15 -14.93 9.10 -5.45
N LYS A 16 -15.49 10.22 -4.98
CA LYS A 16 -14.93 11.56 -5.16
C LYS A 16 -14.99 12.28 -3.83
N VAL A 17 -13.87 12.85 -3.40
CA VAL A 17 -13.79 13.70 -2.21
C VAL A 17 -13.02 14.97 -2.54
N GLU A 18 -13.45 16.09 -1.97
CA GLU A 18 -12.86 17.40 -2.24
C GLU A 18 -12.81 18.25 -0.97
N ASN A 19 -11.78 19.09 -0.88
CA ASN A 19 -11.72 20.20 0.07
C ASN A 19 -11.20 21.45 -0.67
N HIS A 20 -10.91 22.52 0.06
CA HIS A 20 -10.45 23.79 -0.53
C HIS A 20 -9.07 23.72 -1.22
N LEU A 21 -8.29 22.66 -1.01
CA LEU A 21 -6.94 22.48 -1.58
C LEU A 21 -6.85 21.33 -2.58
N TYR A 22 -7.63 20.26 -2.37
CA TYR A 22 -7.45 18.99 -3.05
C TYR A 22 -8.77 18.44 -3.58
N SER A 23 -8.70 17.82 -4.75
CA SER A 23 -9.75 16.99 -5.33
C SER A 23 -9.17 15.60 -5.60
N VAL A 24 -9.80 14.57 -5.06
CA VAL A 24 -9.37 13.17 -5.20
C VAL A 24 -10.52 12.33 -5.73
N GLY A 25 -10.23 11.55 -6.78
CA GLY A 25 -11.15 10.56 -7.32
C GLY A 25 -10.51 9.17 -7.28
N SER A 26 -11.32 8.15 -7.02
CA SER A 26 -10.91 6.75 -7.11
C SER A 26 -11.97 5.91 -7.80
N SER A 27 -11.56 4.78 -8.36
CA SER A 27 -12.46 3.75 -8.89
C SER A 27 -11.80 2.38 -8.75
N SER A 28 -12.55 1.39 -8.26
CA SER A 28 -12.11 0.00 -8.20
C SER A 28 -13.09 -0.92 -8.94
N MET A 29 -12.55 -2.04 -9.44
CA MET A 29 -13.28 -3.04 -10.23
C MET A 29 -12.64 -4.42 -10.03
N GLN A 30 -13.44 -5.43 -9.70
CA GLN A 30 -12.95 -6.80 -9.49
C GLN A 30 -12.40 -7.44 -10.78
N GLY A 31 -13.06 -7.20 -11.93
CA GLY A 31 -12.65 -7.78 -13.19
C GLY A 31 -12.76 -9.31 -13.19
N TRP A 32 -11.71 -9.99 -13.64
CA TRP A 32 -11.72 -11.44 -13.90
C TRP A 32 -11.43 -12.31 -12.66
N ARG A 33 -11.04 -11.70 -11.53
CA ARG A 33 -10.74 -12.43 -10.30
C ARG A 33 -12.03 -12.92 -9.65
N ILE A 34 -11.96 -14.06 -8.98
CA ILE A 34 -13.11 -14.61 -8.23
C ILE A 34 -13.48 -13.74 -7.01
N ASN A 35 -12.48 -13.09 -6.41
CA ASN A 35 -12.63 -12.22 -5.24
C ASN A 35 -12.02 -10.84 -5.52
N MET A 36 -12.59 -9.81 -4.90
CA MET A 36 -12.01 -8.47 -4.83
C MET A 36 -11.19 -8.34 -3.54
N GLU A 37 -9.87 -8.28 -3.66
CA GLU A 37 -8.95 -8.21 -2.51
C GLU A 37 -8.32 -6.82 -2.32
N ASP A 38 -8.53 -5.89 -3.26
CA ASP A 38 -8.00 -4.53 -3.13
C ASP A 38 -8.79 -3.68 -2.12
N ALA A 39 -8.10 -2.72 -1.52
CA ALA A 39 -8.67 -1.64 -0.74
C ALA A 39 -7.99 -0.30 -1.07
N HIS A 40 -8.62 0.82 -0.68
CA HIS A 40 -8.03 2.14 -0.83
C HIS A 40 -8.49 3.08 0.28
N THR A 41 -7.72 4.14 0.52
CA THR A 41 -8.01 5.17 1.52
C THR A 41 -7.79 6.55 0.91
N HIS A 42 -8.73 7.48 1.15
CA HIS A 42 -8.54 8.91 0.89
C HIS A 42 -8.96 9.70 2.13
N ILE A 43 -8.03 10.48 2.68
CA ILE A 43 -8.25 11.33 3.85
C ILE A 43 -7.64 12.68 3.52
N LEU A 44 -8.48 13.66 3.16
CA LEU A 44 -7.99 14.99 2.74
C LEU A 44 -7.48 15.85 3.92
N THR A 45 -7.75 15.40 5.14
CA THR A 45 -7.47 16.11 6.39
C THR A 45 -7.34 15.04 7.47
N LEU A 46 -6.11 14.63 7.77
CA LEU A 46 -5.88 13.61 8.81
C LEU A 46 -6.44 14.09 10.16
N PRO A 47 -7.05 13.20 10.96
CA PRO A 47 -7.50 13.54 12.31
C PRO A 47 -6.37 14.06 13.20
N GLU A 48 -5.15 13.50 13.06
CA GLU A 48 -3.97 13.85 13.83
C GLU A 48 -3.31 15.14 13.36
N ASP A 49 -3.46 15.48 12.08
CA ASP A 49 -2.95 16.71 11.49
C ASP A 49 -3.82 17.16 10.31
N LYS A 50 -4.63 18.20 10.56
CA LYS A 50 -5.58 18.72 9.58
C LYS A 50 -4.92 19.35 8.34
N SER A 51 -3.63 19.64 8.39
CA SER A 51 -2.89 20.15 7.24
C SER A 51 -2.42 19.05 6.29
N CYS A 52 -2.49 17.78 6.73
CA CYS A 52 -1.97 16.64 5.99
C CYS A 52 -3.08 15.89 5.26
N LEU A 53 -2.87 15.67 3.96
CA LEU A 53 -3.63 14.72 3.15
C LEU A 53 -2.93 13.36 3.17
N TYR A 54 -3.70 12.27 3.18
CA TYR A 54 -3.23 10.90 3.02
C TYR A 54 -4.09 10.19 1.96
N CYS A 55 -3.45 9.55 0.99
CA CYS A 55 -4.09 8.63 0.06
C CYS A 55 -3.28 7.33 -0.04
N ALA A 56 -3.96 6.19 -0.20
CA ALA A 56 -3.27 4.91 -0.36
C ALA A 56 -4.10 3.88 -1.13
N VAL A 57 -3.39 2.95 -1.77
CA VAL A 57 -3.95 1.76 -2.43
C VAL A 57 -3.26 0.52 -1.88
N TYR A 58 -4.05 -0.53 -1.69
CA TYR A 58 -3.63 -1.81 -1.13
C TYR A 58 -4.11 -2.93 -2.05
N ASP A 59 -3.19 -3.71 -2.61
CA ASP A 59 -3.45 -4.90 -3.44
C ASP A 59 -3.27 -6.12 -2.54
N GLY A 60 -4.39 -6.71 -2.12
CA GLY A 60 -4.43 -7.88 -1.25
C GLY A 60 -4.10 -9.17 -2.01
N HIS A 61 -3.49 -10.15 -1.32
CA HIS A 61 -3.28 -11.49 -1.85
C HIS A 61 -3.45 -12.52 -0.74
N GLY A 62 -4.04 -13.67 -1.06
CA GLY A 62 -4.34 -14.72 -0.08
C GLY A 62 -5.54 -14.39 0.81
N GLY A 63 -6.26 -13.29 0.51
CA GLY A 63 -7.41 -12.80 1.27
C GLY A 63 -7.44 -11.26 1.35
N ALA A 64 -8.63 -10.69 1.47
CA ALA A 64 -8.83 -9.23 1.51
C ALA A 64 -8.54 -8.60 2.89
N LYS A 65 -8.39 -9.41 3.94
CA LYS A 65 -8.41 -8.95 5.34
C LYS A 65 -7.26 -8.00 5.66
N VAL A 66 -6.04 -8.32 5.24
CA VAL A 66 -4.85 -7.49 5.48
C VAL A 66 -4.94 -6.14 4.74
N ALA A 67 -5.41 -6.15 3.48
CA ALA A 67 -5.64 -4.93 2.72
C ALA A 67 -6.72 -4.03 3.37
N GLN A 68 -7.84 -4.64 3.79
CA GLN A 68 -8.92 -3.94 4.49
C GLN A 68 -8.46 -3.39 5.84
N HIS A 69 -7.70 -4.15 6.62
CA HIS A 69 -7.15 -3.69 7.90
C HIS A 69 -6.16 -2.52 7.68
N SER A 70 -5.26 -2.65 6.70
CA SER A 70 -4.31 -1.60 6.31
C SER A 70 -5.00 -0.29 5.91
N SER A 71 -6.05 -0.38 5.10
CA SER A 71 -6.83 0.80 4.68
C SER A 71 -7.49 1.56 5.82
N LYS A 72 -7.76 0.88 6.95
CA LYS A 72 -8.39 1.49 8.13
C LYS A 72 -7.39 2.09 9.11
N TYR A 73 -6.17 1.56 9.22
CA TYR A 73 -5.32 1.85 10.38
C TYR A 73 -3.90 2.31 10.06
N LEU A 74 -3.36 2.01 8.87
CA LEU A 74 -1.97 2.36 8.55
C LEU A 74 -1.72 3.88 8.64
N HIS A 75 -2.66 4.69 8.16
CA HIS A 75 -2.54 6.16 8.21
C HIS A 75 -2.43 6.68 9.64
N THR A 76 -3.22 6.17 10.57
CA THR A 76 -3.15 6.52 11.99
C THR A 76 -1.81 6.09 12.59
N ARG A 77 -1.31 4.89 12.24
CA ARG A 77 -0.01 4.43 12.73
C ARG A 77 1.14 5.31 12.25
N ILE A 78 1.10 5.79 11.01
CA ILE A 78 2.08 6.76 10.49
C ILE A 78 1.94 8.11 11.20
N ALA A 79 0.72 8.65 11.30
CA ALA A 79 0.47 9.98 11.84
C ALA A 79 0.71 10.10 13.35
N THR A 80 0.66 8.98 14.07
CA THR A 80 0.92 8.92 15.52
C THR A 80 2.40 8.72 15.87
N GLN A 81 3.27 8.47 14.89
CA GLN A 81 4.71 8.36 15.14
C GLN A 81 5.29 9.67 15.71
N PRO A 82 6.21 9.61 16.69
CA PRO A 82 6.91 10.81 17.18
C PRO A 82 7.58 11.62 16.06
N ASP A 83 8.15 10.93 15.07
CA ASP A 83 8.81 11.51 13.91
C ASP A 83 7.86 12.38 13.07
N PHE A 84 6.57 12.04 13.04
CA PHE A 84 5.57 12.81 12.30
C PHE A 84 5.44 14.23 12.86
N LYS A 85 5.33 14.34 14.19
CA LYS A 85 5.25 15.62 14.90
C LYS A 85 6.54 16.44 14.82
N GLN A 86 7.67 15.77 14.65
CA GLN A 86 8.99 16.41 14.48
C GLN A 86 9.23 16.86 13.02
N GLY A 87 8.29 16.60 12.11
CA GLY A 87 8.42 16.92 10.68
C GLY A 87 9.28 15.92 9.89
N ASN A 88 9.75 14.84 10.53
CA ASN A 88 10.44 13.74 9.86
C ASN A 88 9.42 12.73 9.30
N ILE A 89 8.73 13.14 8.23
CA ILE A 89 7.63 12.35 7.66
C ILE A 89 8.13 11.02 7.06
N GLU A 90 9.32 10.99 6.47
CA GLU A 90 9.93 9.74 5.98
C GLU A 90 10.17 8.75 7.12
N GLY A 91 10.74 9.23 8.24
CA GLY A 91 10.92 8.42 9.45
C GLY A 91 9.60 7.91 10.01
N ALA A 92 8.55 8.74 9.99
CA ALA A 92 7.20 8.38 10.42
C ALA A 92 6.56 7.31 9.52
N ILE A 93 6.71 7.43 8.20
CA ILE A 93 6.25 6.41 7.25
C ILE A 93 6.97 5.09 7.56
N ARG A 94 8.32 5.10 7.59
CA ARG A 94 9.09 3.88 7.81
C ARG A 94 8.74 3.18 9.13
N LYS A 95 8.68 3.92 10.24
CA LYS A 95 8.33 3.36 11.55
C LYS A 95 6.88 2.92 11.61
N GLY A 96 5.97 3.70 11.03
CA GLY A 96 4.55 3.36 10.96
C GLY A 96 4.29 2.05 10.24
N PHE A 97 4.96 1.79 9.11
CA PHE A 97 4.89 0.50 8.41
C PHE A 97 5.44 -0.66 9.26
N LEU A 98 6.63 -0.50 9.85
CA LEU A 98 7.28 -1.56 10.63
C LEU A 98 6.50 -1.92 11.91
N GLU A 99 6.00 -0.93 12.63
CA GLU A 99 5.20 -1.15 13.83
C GLU A 99 3.83 -1.76 13.48
N PHE A 100 3.21 -1.30 12.39
CA PHE A 100 1.93 -1.84 11.94
C PHE A 100 2.04 -3.31 11.50
N ASP A 101 3.07 -3.67 10.75
CA ASP A 101 3.36 -5.06 10.38
C ASP A 101 3.55 -5.94 11.62
N LYS A 102 4.32 -5.45 12.61
CA LYS A 102 4.52 -6.14 13.87
C LYS A 102 3.22 -6.32 14.66
N GLU A 103 2.36 -5.29 14.71
CA GLU A 103 1.03 -5.36 15.34
C GLU A 103 0.16 -6.44 14.69
N MET A 104 0.08 -6.45 13.35
CA MET A 104 -0.68 -7.46 12.60
C MET A 104 -0.13 -8.87 12.79
N SER A 105 1.19 -9.04 12.95
CA SER A 105 1.83 -10.36 13.11
C SER A 105 1.47 -11.10 14.42
N VAL A 106 0.94 -10.38 15.41
CA VAL A 106 0.52 -10.93 16.71
C VAL A 106 -0.99 -10.85 16.96
N ASP A 107 -1.73 -10.23 16.05
CA ASP A 107 -3.19 -10.16 16.08
C ASP A 107 -3.76 -11.51 15.59
N GLU A 108 -4.45 -12.23 16.48
CA GLU A 108 -4.99 -13.56 16.18
C GLU A 108 -6.02 -13.54 15.05
N ASP A 109 -6.82 -12.47 14.94
CA ASP A 109 -7.81 -12.36 13.87
C ASP A 109 -7.11 -12.15 12.53
N ILE A 110 -6.00 -11.39 12.47
CA ILE A 110 -5.30 -11.10 11.21
C ILE A 110 -4.38 -12.26 10.80
N LYS A 111 -3.70 -12.89 11.75
CA LYS A 111 -2.65 -13.90 11.51
C LYS A 111 -3.17 -15.23 10.93
N GLU A 112 -4.42 -15.60 11.19
CA GLU A 112 -4.97 -16.86 10.70
C GLU A 112 -5.07 -16.93 9.17
N ASP A 113 -5.18 -15.77 8.53
CA ASP A 113 -5.12 -15.68 7.07
C ASP A 113 -3.64 -15.66 6.64
N LEU A 114 -3.22 -16.63 5.82
CA LEU A 114 -1.93 -16.58 5.09
C LEU A 114 -2.00 -15.52 3.96
N ALA A 115 -2.54 -14.35 4.28
CA ALA A 115 -2.77 -13.23 3.41
C ALA A 115 -1.71 -12.15 3.64
N GLY A 116 -1.57 -11.26 2.66
CA GLY A 116 -0.71 -10.10 2.73
C GLY A 116 -1.24 -8.99 1.84
N THR A 117 -0.54 -7.86 1.78
CA THR A 117 -0.91 -6.76 0.89
C THR A 117 0.28 -5.93 0.41
N THR A 118 0.19 -5.37 -0.80
CA THR A 118 1.00 -4.18 -1.10
C THR A 118 0.49 -3.00 -0.29
N ALA A 119 1.31 -1.98 -0.09
CA ALA A 119 0.81 -0.66 0.26
C ALA A 119 1.62 0.41 -0.48
N ILE A 120 0.93 1.21 -1.29
CA ILE A 120 1.44 2.46 -1.84
C ILE A 120 0.66 3.61 -1.22
N CYS A 121 1.34 4.53 -0.55
CA CYS A 121 0.72 5.69 0.06
C CYS A 121 1.42 6.98 -0.35
N VAL A 122 0.63 8.06 -0.35
CA VAL A 122 1.08 9.43 -0.62
C VAL A 122 0.55 10.33 0.47
N LEU A 123 1.46 11.11 1.06
CA LEU A 123 1.14 12.15 2.03
C LEU A 123 1.49 13.51 1.45
N ILE A 124 0.61 14.50 1.59
CA ILE A 124 0.92 15.88 1.26
C ILE A 124 0.83 16.70 2.55
N LYS A 125 1.97 17.24 2.99
CA LYS A 125 2.10 18.05 4.21
C LYS A 125 3.10 19.17 3.98
N ASP A 126 2.79 20.38 4.44
CA ASP A 126 3.66 21.55 4.31
C ASP A 126 4.15 21.79 2.86
N GLN A 127 3.24 21.61 1.88
CA GLN A 127 3.51 21.71 0.44
C GLN A 127 4.55 20.71 -0.09
N LYS A 128 4.87 19.65 0.67
CA LYS A 128 5.74 18.56 0.26
C LYS A 128 4.93 17.28 0.08
N LEU A 129 5.25 16.54 -0.96
CA LEU A 129 4.71 15.22 -1.23
C LEU A 129 5.71 14.16 -0.74
N PHE A 130 5.22 13.20 0.02
CA PHE A 130 5.96 12.03 0.50
C PHE A 130 5.29 10.77 -0.04
N CYS A 131 6.09 9.80 -0.48
CA CYS A 131 5.59 8.52 -0.96
C CYS A 131 6.19 7.38 -0.12
N GLY A 132 5.32 6.49 0.37
CA GLY A 132 5.71 5.23 0.98
C GLY A 132 5.29 4.08 0.07
N ASN A 133 6.22 3.18 -0.27
CA ASN A 133 5.93 2.01 -1.09
C ASN A 133 6.43 0.72 -0.45
N VAL A 134 5.56 -0.27 -0.37
CA VAL A 134 5.95 -1.66 -0.12
C VAL A 134 5.16 -2.58 -1.04
N GLY A 135 5.89 -3.29 -1.90
CA GLY A 135 5.31 -4.16 -2.92
C GLY A 135 5.44 -3.54 -4.31
N ASP A 136 4.57 -3.94 -5.21
CA ASP A 136 4.62 -3.59 -6.63
C ASP A 136 3.39 -2.83 -7.13
N SER A 137 2.56 -2.33 -6.21
CA SER A 137 1.73 -1.17 -6.50
C SER A 137 2.63 0.04 -6.78
N ARG A 138 2.11 1.04 -7.51
CA ARG A 138 2.92 2.14 -8.02
C ARG A 138 2.25 3.49 -7.90
N ALA A 139 3.04 4.51 -7.55
CA ALA A 139 2.66 5.91 -7.64
C ALA A 139 3.51 6.66 -8.65
N ILE A 140 2.87 7.54 -9.41
CA ILE A 140 3.48 8.53 -10.30
C ILE A 140 2.79 9.87 -10.08
N ALA A 141 3.49 10.97 -10.37
CA ALA A 141 2.91 12.31 -10.42
C ALA A 141 3.02 12.88 -11.83
N SER A 142 2.11 13.79 -12.18
CA SER A 142 2.26 14.65 -13.35
C SER A 142 2.50 16.07 -12.87
N VAL A 143 3.66 16.64 -13.17
CA VAL A 143 4.08 17.99 -12.77
C VAL A 143 4.36 18.80 -14.03
N ASN A 144 3.55 19.84 -14.25
CA ASN A 144 3.63 20.68 -15.47
C ASN A 144 3.56 19.86 -16.78
N GLY A 145 2.78 18.77 -16.78
CA GLY A 145 2.63 17.87 -17.92
C GLY A 145 3.72 16.80 -18.07
N ASN A 146 4.71 16.76 -17.19
CA ASN A 146 5.76 15.74 -17.19
C ASN A 146 5.51 14.67 -16.13
N VAL A 147 5.87 13.42 -16.43
CA VAL A 147 5.73 12.30 -15.49
C VAL A 147 6.92 12.26 -14.53
N GLU A 148 6.62 12.26 -13.24
CA GLU A 148 7.55 12.03 -12.14
C GLU A 148 7.28 10.66 -11.53
N ILE A 149 8.31 9.82 -11.41
CA ILE A 149 8.19 8.49 -10.80
C ILE A 149 8.34 8.66 -9.29
N LEU A 150 7.30 8.31 -8.52
CA LEU A 150 7.31 8.46 -7.06
C LEU A 150 7.76 7.20 -6.33
N SER A 151 7.58 6.03 -6.94
CA SER A 151 7.92 4.74 -6.33
C SER A 151 8.58 3.78 -7.33
N VAL A 152 9.36 2.85 -6.80
CA VAL A 152 9.95 1.73 -7.56
C VAL A 152 9.35 0.44 -7.03
N ASP A 153 8.78 -0.37 -7.93
CA ASP A 153 8.21 -1.67 -7.55
C ASP A 153 9.25 -2.57 -6.88
N HIS A 154 8.88 -3.17 -5.75
CA HIS A 154 9.66 -4.24 -5.14
C HIS A 154 9.36 -5.56 -5.85
N LYS A 155 10.31 -6.00 -6.68
CA LYS A 155 10.25 -7.28 -7.38
C LYS A 155 11.38 -8.18 -6.89
N PRO A 156 11.17 -9.50 -6.74
CA PRO A 156 12.22 -10.42 -6.29
C PRO A 156 13.49 -10.40 -7.14
N ASN A 157 13.39 -10.04 -8.43
CA ASN A 157 14.55 -9.91 -9.31
C ASN A 157 15.34 -8.60 -9.17
N ASN A 158 14.86 -7.60 -8.43
CA ASN A 158 15.64 -6.40 -8.15
C ASN A 158 16.88 -6.79 -7.33
N ASP A 159 18.04 -6.20 -7.65
CA ASP A 159 19.32 -6.63 -7.07
C ASP A 159 19.33 -6.63 -5.53
N GLU A 160 18.83 -5.55 -4.91
CA GLU A 160 18.77 -5.44 -3.46
C GLU A 160 17.75 -6.40 -2.83
N GLU A 161 16.60 -6.63 -3.49
CA GLU A 161 15.60 -7.58 -3.02
C GLU A 161 16.10 -9.02 -3.12
N ARG A 162 16.77 -9.37 -4.22
CA ARG A 162 17.39 -10.68 -4.40
C ARG A 162 18.46 -10.92 -3.35
N LYS A 163 19.34 -9.94 -3.09
CA LYS A 163 20.36 -10.02 -2.03
C LYS A 163 19.71 -10.26 -0.67
N ARG A 164 18.66 -9.50 -0.33
CA ARG A 164 17.91 -9.65 0.93
C ARG A 164 17.30 -11.05 1.07
N ILE A 165 16.65 -11.55 0.02
CA ILE A 165 16.03 -12.89 -0.01
C ILE A 165 17.09 -13.98 0.19
N THR A 166 18.20 -13.92 -0.54
CA THR A 166 19.28 -14.92 -0.44
C THR A 166 20.01 -14.86 0.90
N ALA A 167 20.23 -13.68 1.45
CA ALA A 167 20.81 -13.52 2.79
C ALA A 167 19.92 -14.11 3.89
N ALA A 168 18.59 -14.13 3.69
CA ALA A 168 17.63 -14.78 4.57
C ALA A 168 17.49 -16.30 4.34
N GLY A 169 18.29 -16.90 3.45
CA GLY A 169 18.27 -18.33 3.14
C GLY A 169 17.23 -18.76 2.08
N GLY A 170 16.56 -17.81 1.44
CA GLY A 170 15.63 -18.06 0.34
C GLY A 170 16.28 -18.02 -1.05
N TRP A 171 15.48 -18.26 -2.10
CA TRP A 171 15.91 -18.11 -3.50
C TRP A 171 14.86 -17.40 -4.33
N VAL A 172 15.27 -16.94 -5.52
CA VAL A 172 14.37 -16.33 -6.50
C VAL A 172 14.28 -17.24 -7.71
N GLU A 173 13.05 -17.62 -8.05
CA GLU A 173 12.74 -18.48 -9.20
C GLU A 173 11.55 -17.88 -9.95
N PHE A 174 11.62 -17.71 -11.26
CA PHE A 174 10.55 -17.08 -12.07
C PHE A 174 9.99 -15.76 -11.49
N ASN A 175 10.86 -14.89 -10.95
CA ASN A 175 10.50 -13.64 -10.27
C ASN A 175 9.59 -13.81 -9.04
N ARG A 176 9.71 -14.96 -8.36
CA ARG A 176 8.95 -15.35 -7.18
C ARG A 176 9.91 -15.76 -6.06
N VAL A 177 9.51 -15.50 -4.81
CA VAL A 177 10.29 -15.86 -3.62
C VAL A 177 10.03 -17.33 -3.31
N ASN A 178 11.07 -18.16 -3.28
CA ASN A 178 10.98 -19.61 -3.06
C ASN A 178 10.00 -20.32 -4.03
N GLY A 179 9.85 -19.81 -5.25
CA GLY A 179 8.88 -20.30 -6.23
C GLY A 179 7.40 -20.03 -5.89
N LYS A 180 7.11 -19.36 -4.77
CA LYS A 180 5.77 -18.99 -4.31
C LYS A 180 5.45 -17.52 -4.59
N GLU A 181 4.17 -17.16 -4.56
CA GLU A 181 3.75 -15.76 -4.66
C GLU A 181 4.64 -14.88 -3.77
N SER A 182 5.10 -13.76 -4.33
CA SER A 182 5.94 -12.81 -3.63
C SER A 182 5.21 -12.33 -2.39
N PHE A 183 5.67 -12.72 -1.21
CA PHE A 183 5.18 -12.16 0.05
C PHE A 183 5.35 -10.64 0.01
N LYS A 184 4.25 -9.90 0.11
CA LYS A 184 4.24 -8.45 0.33
C LYS A 184 3.53 -8.24 1.65
N ILE A 185 4.26 -7.66 2.61
CA ILE A 185 3.90 -7.41 4.02
C ILE A 185 2.94 -8.46 4.58
#